data_AF-A0A836FMJ2-F1
#
_entry.id   AF-A0A836FMJ2-F1
#
_cell.length_a   1.000
_cell.length_b   1.000
_cell.length_c   1.000
_cell.angle_alpha   90.00
_cell.angle_beta   90.00
_cell.angle_gamma   90.00
#
_symmetry.space_group_name_H-M   'P 1'
#
loop_
_entity.id
_entity.type
_entity.pdbx_description
1 polymer ?
#
loop_
_entity_poly.entity_id
_entity_poly.type
_entity_poly.pdbx_seq_one_letter_code
_entity_poly.pdbx_strand_id
1 'polypeptide(L)'
;MISLDEVERDTRVLTHAEAGECLHNLGKCITLYEYAYLNLDASDRGLTDISMIASFKHVRYVNVSGNRLTSEALCALETIPYLQTLRADRNCLTSVELKPMPYLQELTLNWNKLTDTSGIRHKSLERLELNHNDIRTVNVDPQILVNLRILELRGNALISTAGICCPNLTRLFLAENQIEKIENLEVLVNLTTLHLRSNKLANLDGFTEQCRSLNYVNLRDNELPRISELKKLDCLPNLETLIVLGNPFLSEEKEEKEYRRIILTMLPKLKRIDKDLVLDQERNEAKVLLKKIQKNKSKFEDFDLRD
;
A
#
# COMPACT_ATOMS: atom_id res chain seq x y z
N MET A 1 -6.57 10.88 39.35
CA MET A 1 -5.24 11.49 39.43
C MET A 1 -4.24 10.37 39.61
N ILE A 2 -3.61 9.94 38.52
CA ILE A 2 -2.47 9.03 38.57
C ILE A 2 -1.28 9.88 39.02
N SER A 3 -0.57 9.46 40.06
CA SER A 3 0.55 10.20 40.64
C SER A 3 1.70 10.32 39.64
N LEU A 4 2.40 11.47 39.63
CA LEU A 4 3.59 11.73 38.80
C LEU A 4 4.67 10.63 38.92
N ASP A 5 4.75 9.95 40.07
CA ASP A 5 5.68 8.84 40.33
C ASP A 5 5.36 7.53 39.58
N GLU A 6 4.16 7.36 39.03
CA GLU A 6 3.84 6.19 38.17
C GLU A 6 4.23 6.44 36.70
N VAL A 7 4.36 7.71 36.28
CA VAL A 7 4.79 8.08 34.91
C VAL A 7 6.32 7.98 34.74
N GLU A 8 7.09 8.20 35.81
CA GLU A 8 8.56 8.04 35.78
C GLU A 8 9.04 6.58 35.75
N ARG A 9 8.16 5.60 36.01
CA ARG A 9 8.54 4.16 36.03
C ARG A 9 8.51 3.46 34.67
N ASP A 10 8.03 4.12 33.61
CA ASP A 10 7.87 3.51 32.29
C ASP A 10 8.72 4.18 31.20
N THR A 11 9.57 5.15 31.56
CA THR A 11 10.49 5.79 30.63
C THR A 11 11.75 4.96 30.43
N ARG A 12 11.98 4.57 29.17
CA ARG A 12 13.17 3.83 28.75
C ARG A 12 13.92 4.65 27.72
N VAL A 13 14.95 5.34 28.19
CA VAL A 13 15.79 6.24 27.38
C VAL A 13 16.89 5.44 26.71
N LEU A 14 17.13 5.68 25.41
CA LEU A 14 18.30 5.16 24.71
C LEU A 14 19.56 5.92 25.19
N THR A 15 20.42 5.24 25.94
CA THR A 15 21.66 5.86 26.41
C THR A 15 22.68 5.99 25.27
N HIS A 16 23.68 6.86 25.44
CA HIS A 16 24.74 7.03 24.43
C HIS A 16 25.52 5.73 24.19
N ALA A 17 25.80 4.96 25.25
CA ALA A 17 26.51 3.69 25.15
C ALA A 17 25.70 2.66 24.35
N GLU A 18 24.41 2.50 24.65
CA GLU A 18 23.53 1.61 23.90
C GLU A 18 23.36 2.04 22.45
N ALA A 19 23.24 3.36 22.20
CA ALA A 19 23.19 3.87 20.84
C ALA A 19 24.48 3.55 20.08
N GLY A 20 25.64 3.60 20.76
CA GLY A 20 26.92 3.17 20.21
C GLY A 20 26.94 1.71 19.75
N GLU A 21 26.29 0.81 20.50
CA GLU A 21 26.13 -0.60 20.12
C GLU A 21 25.17 -0.81 18.94
N CYS A 22 24.24 0.12 18.73
CA CYS A 22 23.26 0.08 17.64
C CYS A 22 23.86 0.54 16.29
N LEU A 23 24.98 1.26 16.32
CA LEU A 23 25.64 1.80 15.15
C LEU A 23 26.38 0.72 14.36
N HIS A 24 26.19 0.74 13.04
CA HIS A 24 26.86 -0.16 12.12
C HIS A 24 26.98 0.48 10.73
N ASN A 25 27.65 -0.24 9.82
CA ASN A 25 27.94 0.20 8.45
C ASN A 25 28.79 1.49 8.38
N LEU A 26 30.11 1.33 8.29
CA LEU A 26 31.04 2.45 8.14
C LEU A 26 31.06 2.98 6.70
N GLY A 27 30.74 4.26 6.55
CA GLY A 27 30.87 5.00 5.31
C GLY A 27 32.05 5.97 5.36
N LYS A 28 32.65 6.23 4.19
CA LYS A 28 33.64 7.31 4.05
C LYS A 28 32.94 8.66 4.00
N CYS A 29 33.43 9.61 4.77
CA CYS A 29 33.06 11.01 4.67
C CYS A 29 33.67 11.65 3.41
N ILE A 30 33.17 12.84 3.05
CA ILE A 30 33.69 13.63 1.92
C ILE A 30 35.16 13.99 2.12
N THR A 31 35.56 14.21 3.37
CA THR A 31 36.94 14.22 3.82
C THR A 31 37.45 12.78 3.73
N LEU A 32 38.25 12.46 2.70
CA LEU A 32 38.76 11.10 2.36
C LEU A 32 39.47 10.33 3.51
N TYR A 33 39.58 10.93 4.69
CA TYR A 33 40.29 10.46 5.87
C TYR A 33 39.38 10.15 7.07
N GLU A 34 38.07 10.43 6.97
CA GLU A 34 37.12 10.20 8.06
C GLU A 34 36.08 9.15 7.69
N TYR A 35 35.69 8.35 8.67
CA TYR A 35 34.61 7.39 8.57
C TYR A 35 33.50 7.77 9.55
N ALA A 36 32.27 7.50 9.17
CA ALA A 36 31.12 7.63 10.05
C ALA A 36 30.20 6.42 9.89
N TYR A 37 29.53 6.04 10.97
CA TYR A 37 28.46 5.05 10.90
C TYR A 37 27.25 5.64 10.17
N LEU A 38 26.74 4.88 9.21
CA LEU A 38 25.61 5.30 8.37
C LEU A 38 24.29 4.68 8.81
N ASN A 39 24.31 3.64 9.65
CA ASN A 39 23.12 2.94 10.07
C ASN A 39 23.06 2.86 11.59
N LEU A 40 21.86 3.01 12.15
CA LEU A 40 21.56 2.78 13.56
C LEU A 40 20.32 1.88 13.67
N ASP A 41 20.47 0.75 14.36
CA ASP A 41 19.34 -0.15 14.66
C ASP A 41 19.16 -0.30 16.17
N ALA A 42 18.14 0.39 16.69
CA ALA A 42 17.71 0.36 18.08
C ALA A 42 16.31 -0.28 18.20
N SER A 43 16.00 -1.26 17.36
CA SER A 43 14.72 -1.98 17.40
C SER A 43 14.59 -2.89 18.63
N ASP A 44 13.33 -3.17 19.00
CA ASP A 44 12.95 -4.17 20.02
C ASP A 44 13.62 -3.95 21.40
N ARG A 45 13.80 -2.69 21.81
CA ARG A 45 14.47 -2.29 23.05
C ARG A 45 13.53 -1.70 24.12
N GLY A 46 12.23 -1.64 23.82
CA GLY A 46 11.21 -1.07 24.68
C GLY A 46 11.42 0.43 24.96
N LEU A 47 12.05 1.16 24.03
CA LEU A 47 12.40 2.58 24.16
C LEU A 47 11.16 3.47 24.16
N THR A 48 11.18 4.52 24.97
CA THR A 48 10.22 5.62 24.94
C THR A 48 10.88 6.95 24.53
N ASP A 49 12.20 7.05 24.65
CA ASP A 49 12.98 8.24 24.30
C ASP A 49 14.22 7.84 23.47
N ILE A 50 14.32 8.46 22.29
CA ILE A 50 15.39 8.26 21.31
C ILE A 50 16.11 9.57 20.97
N SER A 51 15.98 10.60 21.80
CA SER A 51 16.62 11.91 21.64
C SER A 51 18.13 11.81 21.38
N MET A 52 18.79 10.81 21.96
CA MET A 52 20.21 10.54 21.76
C MET A 52 20.57 10.26 20.29
N ILE A 53 19.66 9.71 19.48
CA ILE A 53 19.90 9.41 18.05
C ILE A 53 20.25 10.69 17.28
N ALA A 54 19.68 11.84 17.67
CA ALA A 54 19.94 13.14 17.05
C ALA A 54 21.43 13.54 17.06
N SER A 55 22.23 12.98 17.95
CA SER A 55 23.68 13.24 18.01
C SER A 55 24.46 12.63 16.84
N PHE A 56 23.94 11.61 16.17
CA PHE A 56 24.63 10.88 15.09
C PHE A 56 24.28 11.47 13.70
N LYS A 57 24.89 12.62 13.39
CA LYS A 57 24.56 13.44 12.21
C LYS A 57 24.77 12.79 10.84
N HIS A 58 25.53 11.70 10.77
CA HIS A 58 25.86 11.03 9.50
C HIS A 58 24.98 9.81 9.21
N VAL A 59 24.12 9.42 10.15
CA VAL A 59 23.22 8.28 9.98
C VAL A 59 22.20 8.59 8.88
N ARG A 60 22.02 7.61 8.00
CA ARG A 60 21.10 7.63 6.85
C ARG A 60 19.98 6.60 7.00
N TYR A 61 20.22 5.55 7.77
CA TYR A 61 19.24 4.52 8.08
C TYR A 61 19.01 4.47 9.59
N VAL A 62 17.77 4.64 10.03
CA VAL A 62 17.37 4.48 11.44
C VAL A 62 16.26 3.45 11.51
N ASN A 63 16.47 2.41 12.32
CA ASN A 63 15.44 1.46 12.73
C ASN A 63 15.19 1.60 14.23
N VAL A 64 13.97 1.99 14.59
CA VAL A 64 13.47 2.11 15.97
C VAL A 64 12.17 1.33 16.14
N SER A 65 11.97 0.30 15.31
CA SER A 65 10.76 -0.52 15.33
C SER A 65 10.65 -1.38 16.61
N GLY A 66 9.43 -1.74 17.03
CA GLY A 66 9.23 -2.61 18.18
C GLY A 66 9.53 -1.93 19.53
N ASN A 67 9.29 -0.63 19.62
CA ASN A 67 9.49 0.16 20.83
C ASN A 67 8.13 0.70 21.35
N ARG A 68 8.17 1.60 22.33
CA ARG A 68 6.98 2.27 22.90
C ARG A 68 6.98 3.76 22.56
N LEU A 69 7.46 4.12 21.36
CA LEU A 69 7.60 5.51 20.95
C LEU A 69 6.24 6.14 20.66
N THR A 70 6.05 7.37 21.14
CA THR A 70 4.95 8.25 20.78
C THR A 70 5.35 9.14 19.60
N SER A 71 4.39 9.86 19.01
CA SER A 71 4.64 10.82 17.94
C SER A 71 5.68 11.87 18.35
N GLU A 72 5.62 12.35 19.60
CA GLU A 72 6.54 13.36 20.14
C GLU A 72 7.97 12.82 20.25
N ALA A 73 8.14 11.56 20.67
CA ALA A 73 9.45 10.95 20.75
C ALA A 73 10.12 10.82 19.37
N LEU A 74 9.32 10.62 18.32
CA LEU A 74 9.82 10.49 16.95
C LEU A 74 10.36 11.82 16.38
N CYS A 75 9.91 12.97 16.90
CA CYS A 75 10.41 14.29 16.50
C CYS A 75 11.91 14.48 16.75
N ALA A 76 12.53 13.67 17.61
CA ALA A 76 13.98 13.64 17.80
C ALA A 76 14.76 13.41 16.49
N LEU A 77 14.15 12.74 15.51
CA LEU A 77 14.80 12.38 14.25
C LEU A 77 14.79 13.53 13.22
N GLU A 78 14.00 14.59 13.45
CA GLU A 78 13.89 15.73 12.53
C GLU A 78 15.21 16.46 12.29
N THR A 79 16.14 16.38 13.26
CA THR A 79 17.43 17.06 13.19
C THR A 79 18.49 16.29 12.41
N ILE A 80 18.22 15.05 11.99
CA ILE A 80 19.18 14.20 11.29
C ILE A 80 19.22 14.63 9.81
N PRO A 81 20.33 15.22 9.34
CA PRO A 81 20.34 15.96 8.08
C PRO A 81 20.26 15.06 6.84
N TYR A 82 20.70 13.80 6.92
CA TYR A 82 20.84 12.90 5.77
C TYR A 82 20.02 11.62 5.90
N LEU A 83 18.96 11.63 6.73
CA LEU A 83 18.12 10.46 6.91
C LEU A 83 17.41 10.10 5.59
N GLN A 84 17.64 8.88 5.12
CA GLN A 84 17.10 8.31 3.89
C GLN A 84 16.04 7.25 4.17
N THR A 85 16.23 6.45 5.22
CA THR A 85 15.30 5.39 5.61
C THR A 85 15.00 5.49 7.09
N LEU A 86 13.70 5.53 7.41
CA LEU A 86 13.19 5.47 8.77
C LEU A 86 12.22 4.30 8.90
N ARG A 87 12.54 3.36 9.79
CA ARG A 87 11.63 2.30 10.23
C ARG A 87 11.23 2.53 11.67
N ALA A 88 9.94 2.74 11.90
CA ALA A 88 9.35 2.88 13.23
C ALA A 88 8.07 2.03 13.35
N ASP A 89 8.11 0.83 12.78
CA ASP A 89 7.02 -0.14 12.85
C ASP A 89 6.78 -0.58 14.31
N ARG A 90 5.56 -1.02 14.66
CA ARG A 90 5.25 -1.56 16.00
C ARG A 90 5.63 -0.59 17.13
N ASN A 91 5.05 0.61 17.09
CA ASN A 91 5.18 1.65 18.12
C ASN A 91 3.78 2.13 18.56
N CYS A 92 3.72 3.27 19.26
CA CYS A 92 2.46 3.87 19.74
C CYS A 92 2.14 5.20 19.04
N LEU A 93 2.53 5.35 17.76
CA LEU A 93 2.34 6.60 17.03
C LEU A 93 0.86 6.83 16.70
N THR A 94 0.35 8.02 17.01
CA THR A 94 -1.03 8.44 16.72
C THR A 94 -1.10 9.50 15.62
N SER A 95 0.03 10.12 15.29
CA SER A 95 0.17 11.13 14.24
C SER A 95 1.60 11.10 13.65
N VAL A 96 1.76 11.65 12.45
CA VAL A 96 3.08 11.79 11.80
C VAL A 96 3.28 13.24 11.39
N GLU A 97 3.22 14.15 12.36
CA GLU A 97 3.50 15.57 12.16
C GLU A 97 5.01 15.85 12.24
N LEU A 98 5.79 15.16 11.41
CA LEU A 98 7.22 15.38 11.32
C LEU A 98 7.52 16.56 10.39
N LYS A 99 8.49 17.38 10.76
CA LYS A 99 9.05 18.36 9.83
C LYS A 99 9.55 17.68 8.55
N PRO A 100 9.44 18.35 7.38
CA PRO A 100 9.94 17.80 6.13
C PRO A 100 11.43 17.42 6.19
N MET A 101 11.71 16.12 6.22
CA MET A 101 13.04 15.55 6.02
C MET A 101 13.36 15.47 4.51
N PRO A 102 14.35 16.24 4.00
CA PRO A 102 14.54 16.46 2.57
C PRO A 102 15.11 15.26 1.82
N TYR A 103 15.76 14.32 2.51
CA TYR A 103 16.39 13.15 1.90
C TYR A 103 15.67 11.83 2.22
N LEU A 104 14.55 11.87 2.96
CA LEU A 104 13.82 10.67 3.34
C LEU A 104 13.16 10.05 2.11
N GLN A 105 13.52 8.81 1.81
CA GLN A 105 13.09 8.03 0.64
C GLN A 105 12.18 6.87 1.04
N GLU A 106 12.41 6.24 2.20
CA GLU A 106 11.61 5.13 2.73
C GLU A 106 11.16 5.44 4.15
N LEU A 107 9.84 5.35 4.39
CA LEU A 107 9.23 5.52 5.69
C LEU A 107 8.29 4.35 5.97
N THR A 108 8.59 3.57 7.01
CA THR A 108 7.73 2.46 7.47
C THR A 108 7.21 2.75 8.88
N LEU A 109 5.89 2.77 9.01
CA LEU A 109 5.15 3.04 10.25
C LEU A 109 4.05 2.00 10.44
N ASN A 110 4.30 0.77 10.03
CA ASN A 110 3.36 -0.33 10.14
C ASN A 110 3.04 -0.63 11.61
N TRP A 111 1.85 -1.14 11.92
CA TRP A 111 1.47 -1.53 13.29
C TRP A 111 1.60 -0.38 14.30
N ASN A 112 1.01 0.77 13.97
CA ASN A 112 0.87 1.92 14.84
C ASN A 112 -0.62 2.23 15.06
N LYS A 113 -0.96 3.44 15.51
CA LYS A 113 -2.34 3.88 15.81
C LYS A 113 -2.72 5.12 15.01
N LEU A 114 -2.18 5.26 13.79
CA LEU A 114 -2.45 6.40 12.92
C LEU A 114 -3.89 6.35 12.41
N THR A 115 -4.58 7.49 12.39
CA THR A 115 -5.97 7.61 11.91
C THR A 115 -6.11 8.23 10.53
N ASP A 116 -5.07 8.88 10.05
CA ASP A 116 -5.00 9.55 8.74
C ASP A 116 -3.52 9.70 8.31
N THR A 117 -3.30 10.21 7.10
CA THR A 117 -1.95 10.39 6.53
C THR A 117 -1.44 11.84 6.61
N SER A 118 -2.06 12.69 7.43
CA SER A 118 -1.67 14.09 7.55
C SER A 118 -0.28 14.22 8.19
N GLY A 119 0.45 15.25 7.81
CA GLY A 119 1.81 15.51 8.30
C GLY A 119 2.93 14.86 7.48
N ILE A 120 2.63 13.86 6.65
CA ILE A 120 3.61 13.23 5.76
C ILE A 120 3.93 14.16 4.59
N ARG A 121 5.00 14.96 4.75
CA ARG A 121 5.38 16.05 3.82
C ARG A 121 6.80 15.91 3.28
N HIS A 122 7.24 14.68 3.00
CA HIS A 122 8.62 14.35 2.60
C HIS A 122 8.76 14.28 1.07
N LYS A 123 9.40 15.30 0.46
CA LYS A 123 9.47 15.45 -1.01
C LYS A 123 10.23 14.33 -1.72
N SER A 124 11.24 13.77 -1.08
CA SER A 124 12.06 12.68 -1.63
C SER A 124 11.47 11.29 -1.37
N LEU A 125 10.29 11.20 -0.74
CA LEU A 125 9.71 9.92 -0.35
C LEU A 125 9.27 9.13 -1.58
N GLU A 126 9.81 7.92 -1.70
CA GLU A 126 9.53 6.98 -2.79
C GLU A 126 8.65 5.82 -2.33
N ARG A 127 8.80 5.40 -1.07
CA ARG A 127 8.08 4.29 -0.45
C ARG A 127 7.50 4.72 0.91
N LEU A 128 6.20 4.52 1.06
CA LEU A 128 5.47 4.76 2.31
C LEU A 128 4.67 3.52 2.70
N GLU A 129 4.97 2.98 3.88
CA GLU A 129 4.30 1.81 4.44
C GLU A 129 3.57 2.17 5.74
N LEU A 130 2.25 1.99 5.73
CA LEU A 130 1.31 2.35 6.79
C LEU A 130 0.37 1.18 7.12
N ASN A 131 0.83 -0.05 6.90
CA ASN A 131 0.01 -1.25 7.08
C ASN A 131 -0.38 -1.42 8.56
N HIS A 132 -1.56 -1.96 8.82
CA HIS A 132 -2.06 -2.25 10.17
C HIS A 132 -2.06 -1.02 11.08
N ASN A 133 -2.76 0.03 10.66
CA ASN A 133 -3.08 1.22 11.44
C ASN A 133 -4.62 1.37 11.50
N ASP A 134 -5.12 2.50 12.01
CA ASP A 134 -6.55 2.83 12.07
C ASP A 134 -6.94 3.89 11.03
N ILE A 135 -6.25 3.93 9.87
CA ILE A 135 -6.40 5.00 8.88
C ILE A 135 -7.77 4.92 8.21
N ARG A 136 -8.53 6.02 8.31
CA ARG A 136 -9.86 6.16 7.69
C ARG A 136 -9.86 7.11 6.49
N THR A 137 -8.91 8.05 6.46
CA THR A 137 -8.80 9.06 5.40
C THR A 137 -7.35 9.19 4.93
N VAL A 138 -7.19 9.30 3.61
CA VAL A 138 -5.90 9.60 2.99
C VAL A 138 -5.89 11.04 2.53
N ASN A 139 -4.90 11.81 2.97
CA ASN A 139 -4.70 13.22 2.66
C ASN A 139 -3.28 13.43 2.14
N VAL A 140 -2.92 12.80 1.02
CA VAL A 140 -1.61 13.00 0.39
C VAL A 140 -1.66 14.19 -0.57
N ASP A 141 -0.60 15.00 -0.56
CA ASP A 141 -0.46 16.13 -1.49
C ASP A 141 0.47 15.71 -2.66
N PRO A 142 -0.04 15.65 -3.90
CA PRO A 142 0.76 15.23 -5.05
C PRO A 142 1.82 16.26 -5.45
N GLN A 143 1.72 17.52 -5.00
CA GLN A 143 2.75 18.55 -5.19
C GLN A 143 3.89 18.40 -4.17
N ILE A 144 3.66 17.71 -3.05
CA ILE A 144 4.68 17.42 -2.05
C ILE A 144 5.29 16.04 -2.29
N LEU A 145 4.47 14.99 -2.35
CA LEU A 145 4.91 13.59 -2.53
C LEU A 145 5.14 13.27 -4.01
N VAL A 146 5.91 14.13 -4.69
CA VAL A 146 6.15 14.06 -6.13
C VAL A 146 6.90 12.80 -6.56
N ASN A 147 7.67 12.19 -5.66
CA ASN A 147 8.48 11.00 -5.94
C ASN A 147 7.82 9.69 -5.50
N LEU A 148 6.65 9.72 -4.86
CA LEU A 148 6.05 8.53 -4.27
C LEU A 148 5.70 7.51 -5.36
N ARG A 149 6.28 6.31 -5.24
CA ARG A 149 6.10 5.18 -6.16
C ARG A 149 5.32 4.04 -5.56
N ILE A 150 5.43 3.83 -4.25
CA ILE A 150 4.84 2.71 -3.54
C ILE A 150 4.12 3.22 -2.29
N LEU A 151 2.84 2.88 -2.18
CA LEU A 151 2.00 3.19 -1.03
C LEU A 151 1.34 1.90 -0.54
N GLU A 152 1.62 1.54 0.71
CA GLU A 152 1.05 0.38 1.38
C GLU A 152 0.17 0.81 2.55
N LEU A 153 -1.10 0.41 2.49
CA LEU A 153 -2.18 0.77 3.42
C LEU A 153 -2.99 -0.48 3.81
N ARG A 154 -2.40 -1.66 3.78
CA ARG A 154 -3.08 -2.91 4.12
C ARG A 154 -3.57 -2.90 5.57
N GLY A 155 -4.73 -3.46 5.86
CA GLY A 155 -5.18 -3.62 7.25
C GLY A 155 -5.53 -2.29 7.92
N ASN A 156 -6.22 -1.40 7.21
CA ASN A 156 -6.70 -0.12 7.72
C ASN A 156 -8.24 -0.07 7.66
N ALA A 157 -8.84 1.10 7.89
CA ALA A 157 -10.28 1.30 7.94
C ALA A 157 -10.78 2.20 6.79
N LEU A 158 -10.14 2.13 5.62
CA LEU A 158 -10.54 2.92 4.44
C LEU A 158 -11.85 2.40 3.86
N ILE A 159 -12.76 3.33 3.52
CA ILE A 159 -14.07 3.03 2.89
C ILE A 159 -14.10 3.32 1.39
N SER A 160 -13.13 4.09 0.89
CA SER A 160 -12.92 4.33 -0.54
C SER A 160 -11.45 4.60 -0.85
N THR A 161 -11.10 4.72 -2.13
CA THR A 161 -9.74 5.13 -2.56
C THR A 161 -9.57 6.65 -2.67
N ALA A 162 -10.55 7.44 -2.18
CA ALA A 162 -10.48 8.90 -2.20
C ALA A 162 -9.23 9.42 -1.49
N GLY A 163 -8.72 10.56 -1.98
CA GLY A 163 -7.52 11.22 -1.46
C GLY A 163 -6.18 10.59 -1.89
N ILE A 164 -6.17 9.40 -2.49
CA ILE A 164 -4.96 8.82 -3.09
C ILE A 164 -4.77 9.42 -4.49
N CYS A 165 -3.94 10.46 -4.60
CA CYS A 165 -3.85 11.27 -5.82
C CYS A 165 -2.42 11.52 -6.34
N CYS A 166 -1.42 10.76 -5.88
CA CYS A 166 -0.02 10.90 -6.34
C CYS A 166 0.15 10.30 -7.75
N PRO A 167 0.36 11.11 -8.83
CA PRO A 167 0.34 10.61 -10.21
C PRO A 167 1.53 9.72 -10.57
N ASN A 168 2.59 9.78 -9.77
CA ASN A 168 3.82 9.02 -9.93
C ASN A 168 3.78 7.63 -9.27
N LEU A 169 2.68 7.30 -8.59
CA LEU A 169 2.48 6.03 -7.92
C LEU A 169 2.44 4.89 -8.94
N THR A 170 3.17 3.82 -8.65
CA THR A 170 3.29 2.63 -9.52
C THR A 170 2.69 1.39 -8.89
N ARG A 171 2.66 1.31 -7.55
CA ARG A 171 2.09 0.21 -6.78
C ARG A 171 1.27 0.74 -5.61
N LEU A 172 0.04 0.24 -5.50
CA LEU A 172 -0.90 0.61 -4.44
C LEU A 172 -1.45 -0.65 -3.79
N PHE A 173 -1.23 -0.79 -2.49
CA PHE A 173 -1.67 -1.94 -1.70
C PHE A 173 -2.72 -1.52 -0.66
N LEU A 174 -3.96 -1.93 -0.89
CA LEU A 174 -5.13 -1.57 -0.10
C LEU A 174 -5.87 -2.81 0.44
N ALA A 175 -5.17 -3.94 0.54
CA ALA A 175 -5.78 -5.18 1.01
C ALA A 175 -6.29 -5.05 2.46
N GLU A 176 -7.31 -5.83 2.84
CA GLU A 176 -7.83 -5.84 4.22
C GLU A 176 -8.27 -4.44 4.70
N ASN A 177 -9.08 -3.76 3.89
CA ASN A 177 -9.75 -2.51 4.26
C ASN A 177 -11.27 -2.72 4.22
N GLN A 178 -12.05 -1.64 4.23
CA GLN A 178 -13.51 -1.64 4.14
C GLN A 178 -13.98 -0.93 2.86
N ILE A 179 -13.17 -0.98 1.79
CA ILE A 179 -13.39 -0.19 0.58
C ILE A 179 -14.64 -0.68 -0.15
N GLU A 180 -15.63 0.20 -0.26
CA GLU A 180 -16.89 -0.05 -0.98
C GLU A 180 -16.90 0.61 -2.36
N LYS A 181 -16.06 1.63 -2.58
CA LYS A 181 -16.02 2.42 -3.81
C LYS A 181 -14.60 2.76 -4.24
N ILE A 182 -14.40 2.75 -5.55
CA ILE A 182 -13.16 3.17 -6.20
C ILE A 182 -13.36 4.60 -6.73
N GLU A 183 -12.49 5.50 -6.32
CA GLU A 183 -12.52 6.92 -6.62
C GLU A 183 -11.10 7.43 -6.96
N ASN A 184 -11.01 8.41 -7.86
CA ASN A 184 -9.79 9.12 -8.24
C ASN A 184 -8.67 8.24 -8.84
N LEU A 185 -8.95 7.04 -9.35
CA LEU A 185 -7.89 6.23 -10.00
C LEU A 185 -7.41 6.85 -11.32
N GLU A 186 -8.22 7.68 -11.98
CA GLU A 186 -7.90 8.33 -13.24
C GLU A 186 -6.67 9.25 -13.17
N VAL A 187 -6.32 9.75 -11.97
CA VAL A 187 -5.12 10.58 -11.78
C VAL A 187 -3.85 9.75 -11.63
N LEU A 188 -3.97 8.46 -11.29
CA LEU A 188 -2.86 7.54 -11.05
C LEU A 188 -2.38 6.90 -12.36
N VAL A 189 -2.04 7.75 -13.34
CA VAL A 189 -1.74 7.35 -14.72
C VAL A 189 -0.56 6.37 -14.87
N ASN A 190 0.34 6.32 -13.89
CA ASN A 190 1.50 5.42 -13.85
C ASN A 190 1.27 4.15 -13.00
N LEU A 191 0.07 3.97 -12.43
CA LEU A 191 -0.22 2.83 -11.56
C LEU A 191 -0.22 1.54 -12.37
N THR A 192 0.64 0.60 -12.00
CA THR A 192 0.77 -0.71 -12.67
C THR A 192 0.12 -1.83 -11.88
N THR A 193 0.19 -1.74 -10.54
CA THR A 193 -0.27 -2.78 -9.61
C THR A 193 -1.27 -2.18 -8.62
N LEU A 194 -2.48 -2.73 -8.59
CA LEU A 194 -3.52 -2.39 -7.62
C LEU A 194 -3.98 -3.64 -6.86
N HIS A 195 -3.77 -3.65 -5.55
CA HIS A 195 -4.25 -4.69 -4.66
C HIS A 195 -5.43 -4.19 -3.83
N LEU A 196 -6.61 -4.79 -4.05
CA LEU A 196 -7.87 -4.51 -3.36
C LEU A 196 -8.42 -5.76 -2.67
N ARG A 197 -7.57 -6.76 -2.39
CA ARG A 197 -8.00 -8.02 -1.76
C ARG A 197 -8.71 -7.78 -0.41
N SER A 198 -9.74 -8.55 -0.08
CA SER A 198 -10.37 -8.48 1.25
C SER A 198 -10.91 -7.08 1.54
N ASN A 199 -11.81 -6.61 0.67
CA ASN A 199 -12.54 -5.35 0.76
C ASN A 199 -14.05 -5.61 0.55
N LYS A 200 -14.85 -4.55 0.40
CA LYS A 200 -16.32 -4.60 0.31
C LYS A 200 -16.84 -4.11 -1.05
N LEU A 201 -16.07 -4.28 -2.11
CA LEU A 201 -16.48 -3.81 -3.44
C LEU A 201 -17.67 -4.63 -3.94
N ALA A 202 -18.81 -3.98 -4.13
CA ALA A 202 -20.01 -4.58 -4.71
C ALA A 202 -20.16 -4.30 -6.22
N ASN A 203 -19.38 -3.35 -6.75
CA ASN A 203 -19.30 -3.03 -8.17
C ASN A 203 -17.89 -2.52 -8.51
N LEU A 204 -17.59 -2.37 -9.79
CA LEU A 204 -16.30 -1.90 -10.30
C LEU A 204 -16.38 -0.54 -11.00
N ASP A 205 -17.29 0.34 -10.56
CA ASP A 205 -17.28 1.73 -11.00
C ASP A 205 -16.01 2.44 -10.52
N GLY A 206 -15.53 3.43 -11.26
CA GLY A 206 -14.31 4.18 -10.96
C GLY A 206 -13.07 3.75 -11.77
N PHE A 207 -13.09 2.58 -12.41
CA PHE A 207 -12.09 2.27 -13.45
C PHE A 207 -12.38 3.05 -14.73
N THR A 208 -11.33 3.63 -15.30
CA THR A 208 -11.43 4.49 -16.50
C THR A 208 -10.28 4.20 -17.46
N GLU A 209 -10.40 4.63 -18.71
CA GLU A 209 -9.36 4.50 -19.74
C GLU A 209 -8.07 5.29 -19.41
N GLN A 210 -8.11 6.15 -18.39
CA GLN A 210 -6.98 6.93 -17.86
C GLN A 210 -6.05 6.05 -17.01
N CYS A 211 -6.54 4.92 -16.50
CA CYS A 211 -5.76 3.88 -15.81
C CYS A 211 -4.87 3.08 -16.78
N ARG A 212 -4.14 3.77 -17.66
CA ARG A 212 -3.48 3.22 -18.86
C ARG A 212 -2.36 2.25 -18.53
N SER A 213 -1.68 2.44 -17.41
CA SER A 213 -0.53 1.61 -17.02
C SER A 213 -0.92 0.37 -16.23
N LEU A 214 -2.20 0.25 -15.82
CA LEU A 214 -2.65 -0.78 -14.91
C LEU A 214 -2.62 -2.15 -15.59
N ASN A 215 -1.75 -3.03 -15.10
CA ASN A 215 -1.53 -4.36 -15.67
C ASN A 215 -1.91 -5.50 -14.72
N TYR A 216 -1.99 -5.21 -13.42
CA TYR A 216 -2.31 -6.17 -12.38
C TYR A 216 -3.38 -5.60 -11.46
N VAL A 217 -4.50 -6.31 -11.35
CA VAL A 217 -5.61 -5.97 -10.46
C VAL A 217 -5.98 -7.21 -9.64
N ASN A 218 -5.96 -7.05 -8.32
CA ASN A 218 -6.37 -8.10 -7.39
C ASN A 218 -7.62 -7.69 -6.62
N LEU A 219 -8.76 -8.30 -6.97
CA LEU A 219 -10.09 -8.13 -6.38
C LEU A 219 -10.50 -9.34 -5.53
N ARG A 220 -9.56 -10.20 -5.17
CA ARG A 220 -9.85 -11.40 -4.38
C ARG A 220 -10.59 -11.08 -3.08
N ASP A 221 -11.53 -11.93 -2.69
CA ASP A 221 -12.27 -11.81 -1.43
C ASP A 221 -12.95 -10.41 -1.34
N ASN A 222 -13.74 -10.04 -2.35
CA ASN A 222 -14.62 -8.85 -2.34
C ASN A 222 -16.09 -9.30 -2.39
N GLU A 223 -17.02 -8.36 -2.49
CA GLU A 223 -18.46 -8.60 -2.42
C GLU A 223 -19.15 -8.47 -3.80
N LEU A 224 -18.44 -8.76 -4.89
CA LEU A 224 -19.01 -8.66 -6.25
C LEU A 224 -20.10 -9.72 -6.45
N PRO A 225 -21.39 -9.33 -6.60
CA PRO A 225 -22.48 -10.30 -6.73
C PRO A 225 -22.62 -10.84 -8.15
N ARG A 226 -22.03 -10.17 -9.14
CA ARG A 226 -22.28 -10.38 -10.57
C ARG A 226 -20.97 -10.45 -11.35
N ILE A 227 -20.87 -11.42 -12.26
CA ILE A 227 -19.66 -11.57 -13.09
C ILE A 227 -19.60 -10.51 -14.19
N SER A 228 -20.75 -9.99 -14.63
CA SER A 228 -20.85 -8.93 -15.63
C SER A 228 -20.17 -7.62 -15.20
N GLU A 229 -20.01 -7.38 -13.89
CA GLU A 229 -19.27 -6.23 -13.35
C GLU A 229 -17.83 -6.18 -13.86
N LEU A 230 -17.22 -7.35 -14.13
CA LEU A 230 -15.87 -7.42 -14.70
C LEU A 230 -15.77 -6.80 -16.10
N LYS A 231 -16.89 -6.62 -16.82
CA LYS A 231 -16.89 -5.93 -18.12
C LYS A 231 -16.43 -4.48 -18.01
N LYS A 232 -16.60 -3.84 -16.85
CA LYS A 232 -16.13 -2.47 -16.60
C LYS A 232 -14.60 -2.34 -16.70
N LEU A 233 -13.87 -3.44 -16.54
CA LEU A 233 -12.40 -3.48 -16.70
C LEU A 233 -11.94 -3.50 -18.16
N ASP A 234 -12.84 -3.60 -19.15
CA ASP A 234 -12.48 -3.60 -20.58
C ASP A 234 -11.90 -2.26 -21.04
N CYS A 235 -12.13 -1.19 -20.28
CA CYS A 235 -11.50 0.11 -20.50
C CYS A 235 -9.99 0.12 -20.23
N LEU A 236 -9.45 -0.89 -19.55
CA LEU A 236 -8.04 -0.97 -19.16
C LEU A 236 -7.19 -1.57 -20.29
N PRO A 237 -6.39 -0.77 -21.02
CA PRO A 237 -5.77 -1.22 -22.26
C PRO A 237 -4.68 -2.28 -22.06
N ASN A 238 -4.02 -2.26 -20.89
CA ASN A 238 -2.84 -3.06 -20.54
C ASN A 238 -3.10 -4.06 -19.40
N LEU A 239 -4.36 -4.33 -19.04
CA LEU A 239 -4.67 -5.31 -17.99
C LEU A 239 -4.26 -6.72 -18.43
N GLU A 240 -3.28 -7.31 -17.73
CA GLU A 240 -2.73 -8.63 -18.04
C GLU A 240 -3.06 -9.68 -16.98
N THR A 241 -3.13 -9.28 -15.71
CA THR A 241 -3.42 -10.20 -14.60
C THR A 241 -4.61 -9.71 -13.79
N LEU A 242 -5.61 -10.58 -13.66
CA LEU A 242 -6.80 -10.34 -12.86
C LEU A 242 -6.96 -11.46 -11.84
N ILE A 243 -7.17 -11.10 -10.57
CA ILE A 243 -7.49 -12.06 -9.50
C ILE A 243 -8.86 -11.73 -8.94
N VAL A 244 -9.77 -12.70 -8.93
CA VAL A 244 -11.17 -12.53 -8.55
C VAL A 244 -11.71 -13.64 -7.64
N LEU A 245 -10.91 -14.63 -7.26
CA LEU A 245 -11.32 -15.67 -6.31
C LEU A 245 -12.00 -15.10 -5.06
N GLY A 246 -12.96 -15.84 -4.49
CA GLY A 246 -13.63 -15.46 -3.26
C GLY A 246 -14.66 -14.33 -3.38
N ASN A 247 -15.08 -13.99 -4.61
CA ASN A 247 -16.23 -13.11 -4.83
C ASN A 247 -17.53 -13.93 -4.98
N PRO A 248 -18.68 -13.45 -4.48
CA PRO A 248 -19.96 -14.17 -4.53
C PRO A 248 -20.41 -14.66 -5.91
N PHE A 249 -20.04 -13.98 -7.00
CA PHE A 249 -20.40 -14.44 -8.36
C PHE A 249 -19.76 -15.79 -8.75
N LEU A 250 -18.70 -16.20 -8.05
CA LEU A 250 -18.08 -17.51 -8.12
C LEU A 250 -18.76 -18.42 -7.09
N SER A 251 -19.98 -18.89 -7.39
CA SER A 251 -20.61 -19.94 -6.59
C SER A 251 -19.75 -21.21 -6.62
N GLU A 252 -19.79 -22.01 -5.55
CA GLU A 252 -19.04 -23.27 -5.47
C GLU A 252 -19.41 -24.26 -6.59
N GLU A 253 -20.58 -24.09 -7.20
CA GLU A 253 -21.09 -24.92 -8.30
C GLU A 253 -20.52 -24.55 -9.67
N LYS A 254 -19.99 -23.34 -9.85
CA LYS A 254 -19.42 -22.93 -11.14
C LYS A 254 -18.05 -23.55 -11.34
N GLU A 255 -17.96 -24.44 -12.33
CA GLU A 255 -16.68 -25.00 -12.76
C GLU A 255 -15.69 -23.87 -13.12
N GLU A 256 -14.44 -24.03 -12.67
CA GLU A 256 -13.38 -23.05 -12.90
C GLU A 256 -13.26 -22.66 -14.38
N LYS A 257 -13.37 -23.67 -15.24
CA LYS A 257 -13.35 -23.53 -16.68
C LYS A 257 -14.44 -22.60 -17.21
N GLU A 258 -15.64 -22.62 -16.63
CA GLU A 258 -16.76 -21.82 -17.11
C GLU A 258 -16.56 -20.33 -16.81
N TYR A 259 -16.25 -19.97 -15.56
CA TYR A 259 -16.09 -18.56 -15.21
C TYR A 259 -14.89 -17.93 -15.92
N ARG A 260 -13.77 -18.66 -16.04
CA ARG A 260 -12.57 -18.19 -16.77
C ARG A 260 -12.90 -17.91 -18.23
N ARG A 261 -13.68 -18.77 -18.88
CA ARG A 261 -14.15 -18.57 -20.25
C ARG A 261 -15.03 -17.32 -20.38
N ILE A 262 -15.92 -17.05 -19.41
CA ILE A 262 -16.77 -15.84 -19.39
C ILE A 262 -15.90 -14.59 -19.21
N ILE A 263 -14.94 -14.60 -18.28
CA ILE A 263 -13.98 -13.52 -18.05
C ILE A 263 -13.21 -13.20 -19.33
N LEU A 264 -12.65 -14.21 -20.01
CA LEU A 264 -11.90 -14.04 -21.26
C LEU A 264 -12.75 -13.54 -22.43
N THR A 265 -14.06 -13.77 -22.38
CA THR A 265 -15.00 -13.23 -23.36
C THR A 265 -15.16 -11.72 -23.19
N MET A 266 -15.11 -11.23 -21.95
CA MET A 266 -15.17 -9.80 -21.62
C MET A 266 -13.80 -9.11 -21.76
N LEU A 267 -12.73 -9.80 -21.37
CA LEU A 267 -11.37 -9.29 -21.20
C LEU A 267 -10.36 -10.19 -21.95
N PRO A 268 -10.37 -10.20 -23.30
CA PRO A 268 -9.62 -11.16 -24.09
C PRO A 268 -8.09 -10.98 -24.05
N LYS A 269 -7.60 -9.86 -23.50
CA LYS A 269 -6.16 -9.54 -23.41
C LYS A 269 -5.46 -10.14 -22.19
N LEU A 270 -6.22 -10.65 -21.21
CA LEU A 270 -5.64 -11.20 -19.99
C LEU A 270 -4.65 -12.33 -20.30
N LYS A 271 -3.51 -12.31 -19.62
CA LYS A 271 -2.48 -13.36 -19.63
C LYS A 271 -2.60 -14.30 -18.44
N ARG A 272 -3.12 -13.80 -17.31
CA ARG A 272 -3.34 -14.59 -16.10
C ARG A 272 -4.69 -14.29 -15.47
N ILE A 273 -5.36 -15.34 -15.02
CA ILE A 273 -6.57 -15.28 -14.18
C ILE A 273 -6.28 -16.10 -12.94
N ASP A 274 -6.47 -15.51 -11.76
CA ASP A 274 -6.28 -16.16 -10.45
C ASP A 274 -4.89 -16.79 -10.25
N LYS A 275 -3.87 -16.14 -10.83
CA LYS A 275 -2.44 -16.52 -10.90
C LYS A 275 -2.09 -17.53 -11.99
N ASP A 276 -3.05 -18.25 -12.55
CA ASP A 276 -2.81 -19.23 -13.60
C ASP A 276 -2.73 -18.60 -14.99
N LEU A 277 -1.87 -19.16 -15.84
CA LEU A 277 -1.71 -18.72 -17.22
C LEU A 277 -2.98 -19.00 -18.03
N VAL A 278 -3.35 -18.05 -18.88
CA VAL A 278 -4.44 -18.23 -19.85
C VAL A 278 -3.91 -19.02 -21.05
N LEU A 279 -4.47 -20.20 -21.28
CA LEU A 279 -4.09 -21.09 -22.37
C LEU A 279 -4.78 -20.70 -23.68
N ASP A 280 -4.17 -21.05 -24.82
CA ASP A 280 -4.74 -20.79 -26.15
C ASP A 280 -6.10 -21.48 -26.36
N GLN A 281 -6.28 -22.66 -25.76
CA GLN A 281 -7.57 -23.35 -25.78
C GLN A 281 -8.66 -22.50 -25.12
N GLU A 282 -8.41 -21.93 -23.95
CA GLU A 282 -9.38 -21.07 -23.25
C GLU A 282 -9.74 -19.83 -24.08
N ARG A 283 -8.74 -19.22 -24.76
CA ARG A 283 -8.97 -18.10 -25.68
C ARG A 283 -9.88 -18.49 -26.84
N ASN A 284 -9.66 -19.67 -27.43
CA ASN A 284 -10.47 -20.15 -28.54
C ASN A 284 -11.91 -20.44 -28.09
N GLU A 285 -12.08 -21.07 -26.94
CA GLU A 285 -13.40 -21.31 -26.34
C GLU A 285 -14.14 -20.00 -26.03
N ALA A 286 -13.45 -18.99 -25.49
CA ALA A 286 -13.99 -17.65 -25.24
C ALA A 286 -14.41 -16.94 -26.54
N LYS A 287 -13.61 -17.04 -27.62
CA LYS A 287 -13.98 -16.50 -28.94
C LYS A 287 -15.24 -17.16 -29.52
N VAL A 288 -15.40 -18.47 -29.33
CA VAL A 288 -16.62 -19.19 -29.73
C VAL A 288 -17.82 -18.70 -28.92
N LEU A 289 -17.66 -18.52 -27.61
CA LEU A 289 -18.70 -17.97 -26.75
C LEU A 289 -19.10 -16.55 -27.16
N LEU A 290 -18.13 -15.67 -27.46
CA LEU A 290 -18.39 -14.31 -27.94
C LEU A 290 -19.26 -14.29 -29.21
N LYS A 291 -18.94 -15.15 -30.19
CA LYS A 291 -19.74 -15.28 -31.42
C LYS A 291 -21.17 -15.73 -31.13
N LYS A 292 -21.37 -16.65 -30.16
CA LYS A 292 -22.71 -17.10 -29.74
C LYS A 292 -23.50 -15.96 -29.09
N ILE A 293 -22.88 -15.21 -28.18
CA ILE A 293 -23.49 -14.02 -27.54
C ILE A 293 -23.94 -13.02 -28.60
N GLN A 294 -23.05 -12.68 -29.55
CA GLN A 294 -23.35 -11.75 -30.64
C GLN A 294 -24.48 -12.24 -31.56
N LYS A 295 -24.46 -13.52 -31.94
CA LYS A 295 -25.50 -14.13 -32.79
C LYS A 295 -26.88 -14.11 -32.10
N ASN A 296 -26.90 -14.39 -30.80
CA ASN A 296 -28.12 -14.49 -30.02
C ASN A 296 -28.59 -13.13 -29.46
N LYS A 297 -27.81 -12.06 -29.66
CA LYS A 297 -28.01 -10.73 -29.03
C LYS A 297 -28.12 -10.81 -27.49
N SER A 298 -27.46 -11.79 -26.89
CA SER A 298 -27.34 -11.94 -25.43
C SER A 298 -26.48 -10.81 -24.85
N LYS A 299 -26.65 -10.53 -23.57
CA LYS A 299 -25.82 -9.59 -22.83
C LYS A 299 -24.96 -10.32 -21.80
N PHE A 300 -23.98 -9.65 -21.22
CA PHE A 300 -23.13 -10.27 -20.20
C PHE A 300 -23.86 -10.48 -18.88
N GLU A 301 -24.89 -9.67 -18.62
CA GLU A 301 -25.81 -9.80 -17.49
C GLU A 301 -26.59 -11.11 -17.52
N ASP A 302 -26.73 -11.75 -18.68
CA ASP A 302 -27.34 -13.08 -18.82
C ASP A 302 -26.50 -14.18 -18.12
N PHE A 303 -25.25 -13.89 -17.74
CA PHE A 303 -24.37 -14.79 -16.98
C PHE A 303 -24.40 -14.55 -15.46
N ASP A 304 -25.13 -13.52 -14.99
CA ASP A 304 -25.18 -13.14 -13.57
C ASP A 304 -26.09 -14.03 -12.74
N LEU A 305 -27.07 -14.68 -13.37
CA LEU A 305 -28.17 -15.42 -12.72
C LEU A 305 -28.19 -16.87 -13.20
N ARG A 306 -27.12 -17.61 -12.95
CA ARG A 306 -27.26 -19.05 -12.83
C ARG A 306 -27.25 -19.37 -11.35
N ASP A 307 -28.46 -19.29 -10.80
CA ASP A 307 -28.85 -20.00 -9.58
C ASP A 307 -28.56 -21.50 -9.72
#